data_AF-A0A381S2T2-F1
#
_entry.id   AF-A0A381S2T2-F1
#
_cell.length_a   1.000
_cell.length_b   1.000
_cell.length_c   1.000
_cell.angle_alpha   90.00
_cell.angle_beta   90.00
_cell.angle_gamma   90.00
#
_symmetry.space_group_name_H-M   'P 1'
#
loop_
_entity.id
_entity.type
_entity.pdbx_description
1 polymer ?
#
loop_
_entity_poly.entity_id
_entity_poly.type
_entity_poly.pdbx_seq_one_letter_code
_entity_poly.pdbx_strand_id
1 'polypeptide(L)' 'MNIFTKIYRAAWLVLIILIIFLDRNNLYWVIGTIILLLLLSCIAVLRFLDSRNEWREIIKEESLDKDIP' A
#
# COMPACT_ATOMS: atom_id res chain seq x y z
N MET A 1 9.53 9.84 6.34
CA MET A 1 8.62 9.12 5.43
C MET A 1 9.11 7.70 5.28
N ASN A 2 8.43 6.76 5.91
CA ASN A 2 8.82 5.34 5.94
C ASN A 2 9.00 4.80 4.50
N ILE A 3 9.92 3.86 4.34
CA ILE A 3 10.21 3.20 3.06
C ILE A 3 8.94 2.59 2.46
N PHE A 4 8.05 2.06 3.30
CA PHE A 4 6.72 1.60 2.93
C PHE A 4 5.86 2.68 2.27
N THR A 5 5.90 3.91 2.79
CA THR A 5 5.13 5.02 2.24
C THR A 5 5.61 5.38 0.82
N LYS A 6 6.93 5.35 0.61
CA LYS A 6 7.57 5.57 -0.70
C LYS A 6 7.23 4.47 -1.70
N ILE A 7 7.35 3.20 -1.30
CA ILE A 7 7.07 2.03 -2.17
C ILE A 7 5.64 2.06 -2.67
N TYR A 8 4.66 2.30 -1.79
CA TYR A 8 3.26 2.38 -2.20
C TYR A 8 2.99 3.53 -3.17
N ARG A 9 3.58 4.71 -2.94
CA ARG A 9 3.42 5.85 -3.86
C ARG A 9 4.02 5.55 -5.24
N ALA A 10 5.14 4.84 -5.28
CA ALA A 10 5.73 4.35 -6.53
C ALA A 10 4.86 3.26 -7.20
N ALA A 11 4.25 2.38 -6.41
CA ALA A 11 3.37 1.32 -6.91
C ALA A 11 2.14 1.88 -7.66
N TRP A 12 1.60 3.01 -7.21
CA TRP A 12 0.53 3.73 -7.93
C TRP A 12 0.98 4.27 -9.29
N LEU A 13 2.19 4.81 -9.39
CA LEU A 13 2.73 5.29 -10.68
C LEU A 13 2.97 4.13 -11.65
N VAL A 14 3.51 3.02 -11.16
CA VAL A 14 3.70 1.79 -11.96
C VAL A 14 2.37 1.27 -12.48
N LEU A 15 1.32 1.28 -11.66
CA LEU A 15 -0.02 0.85 -12.05
C LEU A 15 -0.59 1.72 -13.17
N ILE A 16 -0.48 3.05 -13.08
CA ILE A 16 -0.95 3.96 -14.13
C ILE A 16 -0.25 3.69 -15.46
N ILE A 17 1.07 3.54 -15.43
CA ILE A 17 1.86 3.21 -16.64
C ILE A 17 1.35 1.88 -17.23
N LEU A 18 1.18 0.86 -16.40
CA LEU A 18 0.73 -0.46 -16.86
C LEU A 18 -0.66 -0.46 -17.48
N ILE A 19 -1.59 0.35 -16.96
CA ILE A 19 -2.92 0.48 -17.55
C ILE A 19 -2.85 1.14 -18.93
N ILE A 20 -1.98 2.13 -19.12
CA ILE A 20 -1.80 2.81 -20.42
C ILE A 20 -1.25 1.85 -21.47
N PHE A 21 -0.31 0.98 -21.09
CA PHE A 21 0.32 0.00 -21.98
C PHE A 21 -0.40 -1.35 -22.05
N LEU A 22 -1.59 -1.47 -21.45
CA LEU A 22 -2.31 -2.74 -21.41
C LEU A 22 -2.83 -3.13 -22.80
N ASP A 23 -2.13 -4.06 -23.44
CA ASP A 23 -2.64 -4.76 -24.62
C ASP A 23 -3.60 -5.88 -24.21
N ARG A 24 -4.91 -5.60 -24.32
CA ARG A 24 -5.98 -6.55 -23.99
C ARG A 24 -6.11 -7.71 -24.97
N ASN A 25 -5.47 -7.63 -26.14
CA ASN A 25 -5.53 -8.67 -27.15
C ASN A 25 -4.52 -9.79 -26.87
N ASN A 26 -3.57 -9.56 -25.96
CA ASN A 26 -2.60 -10.54 -25.53
C ASN A 26 -2.98 -11.13 -24.16
N LEU A 27 -3.38 -12.40 -24.17
CA LEU A 27 -3.81 -13.13 -22.98
C LEU A 27 -2.76 -13.10 -21.85
N TYR A 28 -1.47 -13.16 -22.18
CA TYR A 28 -0.39 -13.12 -21.20
C TYR A 28 -0.32 -11.78 -20.47
N TRP A 29 -0.54 -10.66 -21.19
CA TRP A 29 -0.58 -9.33 -20.60
C TRP A 29 -1.80 -9.16 -19.69
N VAL A 30 -2.96 -9.67 -20.09
CA VAL A 30 -4.17 -9.64 -19.26
C VAL A 30 -3.96 -10.42 -17.95
N ILE A 31 -3.44 -11.65 -18.02
CA ILE A 31 -3.20 -12.45 -16.81
C ILE A 31 -2.12 -11.81 -15.93
N GLY A 32 -1.02 -11.34 -16.53
CA GLY A 32 0.06 -10.68 -15.79
C GLY A 32 -0.41 -9.44 -15.04
N THR A 33 -1.26 -8.63 -15.67
CA THR A 33 -1.84 -7.44 -15.02
C THR A 33 -2.83 -7.79 -13.92
N ILE A 34 -3.64 -8.83 -14.06
CA ILE A 34 -4.53 -9.30 -12.98
C ILE A 34 -3.72 -9.76 -11.76
N ILE A 35 -2.68 -10.56 -11.95
CA ILE A 35 -1.80 -11.01 -10.85
C ILE A 35 -1.13 -9.81 -10.18
N LEU A 36 -0.63 -8.85 -10.98
CA LEU A 36 -0.01 -7.65 -10.46
C LEU A 36 -0.99 -6.80 -9.62
N LEU A 37 -2.24 -6.65 -10.07
CA LEU A 37 -3.30 -5.96 -9.34
C LEU A 37 -3.61 -6.66 -8.01
N LEU A 38 -3.64 -7.99 -8.00
CA LEU A 38 -3.81 -8.78 -6.76
C LEU A 38 -2.66 -8.55 -5.77
N LEU A 39 -1.42 -8.52 -6.24
CA LEU A 39 -0.25 -8.23 -5.40
C LEU A 39 -0.30 -6.80 -4.85
N LEU A 40 -0.65 -5.83 -5.68
CA LEU A 40 -0.85 -4.43 -5.27
C LEU A 40 -1.96 -4.31 -4.21
N SER A 41 -3.06 -5.04 -4.37
CA SER A 41 -4.15 -5.09 -3.39
C SER A 41 -3.66 -5.64 -2.05
N CYS A 42 -2.87 -6.72 -2.06
CA CYS A 42 -2.28 -7.27 -0.84
C CYS A 42 -1.35 -6.25 -0.13
N ILE A 43 -0.49 -5.57 -0.89
CA ILE A 43 0.37 -4.49 -0.37
C ILE A 43 -0.46 -3.34 0.23
N ALA A 44 -1.58 -3.00 -0.40
CA ALA A 44 -2.48 -1.97 0.12
C ALA A 44 -3.11 -2.38 1.47
N VAL A 45 -3.49 -3.65 1.62
CA VAL A 45 -3.99 -4.19 2.90
C VAL A 45 -2.90 -4.14 3.98
N LEU A 46 -1.66 -4.54 3.67
CA LEU A 46 -0.54 -4.46 4.61
C LEU A 46 -0.29 -3.01 5.06
N ARG A 47 -0.34 -2.05 4.14
CA ARG A 47 -0.22 -0.62 4.47
C ARG A 47 -1.35 -0.15 5.39
N PHE A 48 -2.58 -0.61 5.16
CA PHE A 48 -3.70 -0.28 6.03
C PHE A 48 -3.50 -0.82 7.45
N LEU A 49 -2.98 -2.05 7.58
CA LEU A 49 -2.64 -2.63 8.88
C LEU A 49 -1.53 -1.87 9.60
N ASP A 50 -0.49 -1.49 8.87
CA ASP A 50 0.66 -0.72 9.39
C ASP A 50 0.21 0.66 9.90
N SER A 51 -0.58 1.37 9.09
CA SER A 51 -1.16 2.65 9.52
C SER A 51 -2.04 2.50 10.76
N ARG A 52 -2.88 1.44 10.84
CA ARG A 52 -3.62 1.17 12.09
C ARG A 52 -2.71 0.89 13.29
N ASN A 53 -1.53 0.34 13.06
CA ASN A 53 -0.58 0.08 14.12
C ASN A 53 0.08 1.38 14.61
N GLU A 54 0.51 2.25 13.69
CA GLU A 54 0.98 3.61 14.01
C GLU A 54 -0.08 4.38 14.80
N TRP A 55 -1.36 4.33 14.40
CA TRP A 55 -2.46 4.94 15.14
C TRP A 55 -2.62 4.40 16.58
N ARG A 56 -2.40 3.10 16.81
CA ARG A 56 -2.46 2.52 18.16
C ARG A 56 -1.28 2.95 19.04
N GLU A 57 -0.11 3.11 18.45
CA GLU A 57 1.09 3.57 19.16
C GLU A 57 0.91 5.02 19.65
N ILE A 58 0.40 5.90 18.78
CA ILE A 58 0.10 7.30 19.13
C ILE A 58 -0.90 7.38 20.30
N ILE A 59 -1.96 6.58 20.29
CA ILE A 59 -2.95 6.57 21.38
C ILE A 59 -2.32 6.12 22.71
N LYS A 60 -1.41 5.13 22.66
CA LYS A 60 -0.71 4.65 23.86
C LYS A 60 0.23 5.72 24.42
N GLU A 61 1.01 6.39 23.57
CA GLU A 61 1.87 7.49 23.99
C GLU A 61 1.06 8.64 24.60
N GLU A 62 -0.07 9.03 23.98
CA GLU A 62 -0.94 10.08 24.52
C GLU A 62 -1.56 9.70 25.88
N SER A 63 -1.90 8.42 26.09
CA SER A 63 -2.39 7.95 27.38
C SER A 63 -1.30 7.97 28.46
N LEU A 64 -0.07 7.57 28.12
CA LEU A 64 1.06 7.54 29.05
C LEU A 64 1.50 8.94 29.48
N ASP A 65 1.43 9.93 28.59
CA ASP A 65 1.79 11.33 28.89
C ASP A 65 0.80 12.00 29.87
N LYS A 66 -0.47 11.57 29.86
CA LYS A 66 -1.49 12.02 30.83
C LYS A 66 -1.36 11.39 32.21
N ASP A 67 -0.60 10.29 32.33
CA ASP A 67 -0.38 9.55 33.58
C ASP A 67 0.91 10.00 34.31
N ILE A 68 1.67 10.96 33.76
CA ILE A 68 2.81 11.59 34.42
C ILE A 68 2.30 12.85 35.16
N PRO A 69 2.43 12.94 36.51
CA PRO A 69 1.89 14.04 37.32
C PRO A 69 2.61 15.38 37.15
#